data_AF-A0A1G7VE13-F1
#
_entry.id   AF-A0A1G7VE13-F1
#
_cell.length_a   1.000
_cell.length_b   1.000
_cell.length_c   1.000
_cell.angle_alpha   90.00
_cell.angle_beta   90.00
_cell.angle_gamma   90.00
#
_symmetry.space_group_name_H-M   'P 1'
#
loop_
_entity.id
_entity.type
_entity.pdbx_description
1 polymer ?
#
loop_
_entity_poly.entity_id
_entity_poly.type
_entity_poly.pdbx_seq_one_letter_code
_entity_poly.pdbx_strand_id
1 'polypeptide(L)'
;MKSVDLSQEINAAFSEASLQCLAEKIGLSAEILKRVVAHAGPVLIASLMASAATSDRVMALFSTIMSSESNARIKDLLAGVCATTASIKDFESVGESLLMRSTGRRIAISSDQVSNQTGIPSQAAHVMTALVGGVLFGMLKHHILLEQGTSAGLPTLLGGQLAVVSRFVTDQVAESIGYESAADFTGSIAGKLALGSVNIKQPVLAEEGVSQPSVPAPSQDAVAASTTRTHSWRIGVWLLFAVLSAVLIGVFAYSYLHQQATDTGPKAPLNGSQGPIVTPGIASAVPGGSAQPATASSVPSVASAPTMTAPASATSASAPMSASSSQPPAHPVASTPIKNGQLVFSVNQAGMPALTGTLSSDAERGVLTDELTRKFGAGHFAADLVVDPDVRPAAWLSHLDALLPLMALPHAEVEIDGAHIELGGAAANAALVWQQRLQNVFGPSWDIGQFNAERAVDHATQSFLSAMARMLDSGASCIGADVTKVLNLQVVDFAQSSGHIPSSAKENLAESAQLLKACSDGGHPVTLDIEVFSDNAGDQQANLALSQKRADSVREFLIEAGVKPNLLTAKGFGAARPVASNATESGRFANRRVEFVLAQP
;
A
#
# COMPACT_ATOMS: atom_id res chain seq x y z
N MET A 1 -32.65 -2.40 -3.01
CA MET A 1 -31.98 -1.55 -4.01
C MET A 1 -32.93 -1.35 -5.17
N LYS A 2 -33.17 -0.12 -5.64
CA LYS A 2 -34.01 0.11 -6.82
C LYS A 2 -33.32 -0.43 -8.07
N SER A 3 -34.12 -0.79 -9.06
CA SER A 3 -33.62 -1.16 -10.39
C SER A 3 -32.96 0.07 -11.03
N VAL A 4 -31.73 -0.08 -11.50
CA VAL A 4 -30.96 0.92 -12.23
C VAL A 4 -30.53 0.30 -13.56
N ASP A 5 -30.52 1.04 -14.65
CA ASP A 5 -29.89 0.58 -15.91
C ASP A 5 -28.45 1.09 -15.94
N LEU A 6 -27.52 0.27 -15.48
CA LEU A 6 -26.09 0.63 -15.44
C LEU A 6 -25.53 0.91 -16.82
N SER A 7 -26.01 0.20 -17.86
CA SER A 7 -25.52 0.42 -19.22
C SER A 7 -25.95 1.79 -19.74
N GLN A 8 -27.18 2.20 -19.45
CA GLN A 8 -27.67 3.54 -19.79
C GLN A 8 -26.91 4.62 -19.00
N GLU A 9 -26.67 4.42 -17.70
CA GLU A 9 -25.93 5.38 -16.88
C GLU A 9 -24.48 5.54 -17.32
N ILE A 10 -23.78 4.45 -17.64
CA ILE A 10 -22.43 4.47 -18.19
C ILE A 10 -22.39 5.32 -19.46
N ASN A 11 -23.29 5.05 -20.42
CA ASN A 11 -23.38 5.82 -21.65
C ASN A 11 -23.64 7.31 -21.39
N ALA A 12 -24.47 7.63 -20.38
CA ALA A 12 -24.78 9.01 -20.02
C ALA A 12 -23.60 9.74 -19.33
N ALA A 13 -22.72 9.03 -18.62
CA ALA A 13 -21.55 9.65 -18.00
C ALA A 13 -20.49 10.09 -19.01
N PHE A 14 -20.35 9.37 -20.12
CA PHE A 14 -19.50 9.80 -21.23
C PHE A 14 -20.22 10.86 -22.07
N SER A 15 -20.21 12.10 -21.57
CA SER A 15 -20.80 13.24 -22.27
C SER A 15 -20.14 13.48 -23.64
N GLU A 16 -20.83 14.17 -24.54
CA GLU A 16 -20.31 14.49 -25.87
C GLU A 16 -18.97 15.25 -25.79
N ALA A 17 -18.83 16.17 -24.83
CA ALA A 17 -17.58 16.89 -24.57
C ALA A 17 -16.44 15.95 -24.12
N SER A 18 -16.74 14.99 -23.23
CA SER A 18 -15.74 14.03 -22.75
C SER A 18 -15.30 13.09 -23.86
N LEU A 19 -16.24 12.60 -24.68
CA LEU A 19 -15.96 11.75 -25.82
C LEU A 19 -15.15 12.47 -26.90
N GLN A 20 -15.46 13.75 -27.16
CA GLN A 20 -14.73 14.56 -28.12
C GLN A 20 -13.28 14.78 -27.67
N CYS A 21 -13.06 15.07 -26.40
CA CYS A 21 -11.71 15.22 -25.88
C CYS A 21 -10.94 13.87 -25.89
N LEU A 22 -11.56 12.77 -25.47
CA LEU A 22 -10.91 11.45 -25.53
C LEU A 22 -10.57 11.06 -26.97
N ALA A 23 -11.45 11.40 -27.92
CA ALA A 23 -11.25 11.19 -29.36
C ALA A 23 -9.96 11.87 -29.86
N GLU A 24 -9.73 13.12 -29.48
CA GLU A 24 -8.51 13.86 -29.83
C GLU A 24 -7.24 13.23 -29.26
N LYS A 25 -7.29 12.69 -28.03
CA LYS A 25 -6.12 12.08 -27.38
C LYS A 25 -5.83 10.65 -27.84
N ILE A 26 -6.88 9.86 -28.10
CA ILE A 26 -6.77 8.45 -28.51
C ILE A 26 -6.58 8.33 -30.03
N GLY A 27 -6.93 9.35 -30.80
CA GLY A 27 -6.82 9.34 -32.26
C GLY A 27 -7.95 8.57 -32.95
N LEU A 28 -9.14 8.56 -32.35
CA LEU A 28 -10.37 7.96 -32.89
C LEU A 28 -11.48 9.01 -32.94
N SER A 29 -12.55 8.77 -33.70
CA SER A 29 -13.70 9.69 -33.67
C SER A 29 -14.55 9.51 -32.41
N ALA A 30 -15.20 10.58 -31.95
CA ALA A 30 -16.10 10.53 -30.79
C ALA A 30 -17.24 9.51 -30.97
N GLU A 31 -17.73 9.34 -32.21
CA GLU A 31 -18.75 8.36 -32.56
C GLU A 31 -18.25 6.91 -32.41
N ILE A 32 -16.98 6.65 -32.77
CA ILE A 32 -16.34 5.35 -32.52
C ILE A 32 -16.21 5.12 -31.02
N LEU A 33 -15.73 6.10 -30.26
CA LEU A 33 -15.59 5.96 -28.80
C LEU A 33 -16.94 5.74 -28.10
N LYS A 34 -17.99 6.42 -28.55
CA LYS A 34 -19.36 6.21 -28.07
C LYS A 34 -19.82 4.77 -28.28
N ARG A 35 -19.54 4.21 -29.46
CA ARG A 35 -19.81 2.79 -29.76
C ARG A 35 -19.02 1.86 -28.84
N VAL A 36 -17.75 2.18 -28.55
CA VAL A 36 -16.90 1.41 -27.65
C VAL A 36 -17.45 1.40 -26.24
N VAL A 37 -17.85 2.55 -25.69
CA VAL A 37 -18.50 2.66 -24.38
C VAL A 37 -19.77 1.80 -24.33
N ALA A 38 -20.59 1.84 -25.38
CA ALA A 38 -21.82 1.07 -25.47
C ALA A 38 -21.62 -0.45 -25.47
N HIS A 39 -20.46 -0.96 -25.89
CA HIS A 39 -20.12 -2.40 -25.85
C HIS A 39 -19.34 -2.77 -24.59
N ALA A 40 -18.40 -1.93 -24.17
CA ALA A 40 -17.56 -2.16 -23.00
C ALA A 40 -18.39 -2.24 -21.71
N GLY A 41 -19.38 -1.35 -21.52
CA GLY A 41 -20.23 -1.35 -20.32
C GLY A 41 -20.89 -2.71 -20.08
N PRO A 42 -21.70 -3.23 -21.02
CA PRO A 42 -22.32 -4.55 -20.91
C PRO A 42 -21.33 -5.71 -20.72
N VAL A 43 -20.19 -5.72 -21.42
CA VAL A 43 -19.16 -6.78 -21.27
C VAL A 43 -18.56 -6.78 -19.87
N LEU A 44 -18.30 -5.61 -19.31
CA LEU A 44 -17.79 -5.47 -17.95
C LEU A 44 -18.84 -5.85 -16.91
N ILE A 45 -20.10 -5.44 -17.10
CA ILE A 45 -21.21 -5.86 -16.23
C ILE A 45 -21.35 -7.39 -16.25
N ALA A 46 -21.26 -8.04 -17.42
CA ALA A 46 -21.27 -9.51 -17.51
C ALA A 46 -20.13 -10.14 -16.70
N SER A 47 -18.94 -9.54 -16.75
CA SER A 47 -17.77 -9.97 -15.97
C SER A 47 -18.00 -9.82 -14.46
N LEU A 48 -18.64 -8.73 -14.03
CA LEU A 48 -19.03 -8.54 -12.63
C LEU A 48 -20.13 -9.50 -12.20
N MET A 49 -21.11 -9.80 -13.07
CA MET A 49 -22.13 -10.82 -12.80
C MET A 49 -21.49 -12.19 -12.59
N ALA A 50 -20.58 -12.59 -13.49
CA ALA A 50 -19.85 -13.84 -13.36
C ALA A 50 -19.04 -13.89 -12.05
N SER A 51 -18.43 -12.77 -11.64
CA SER A 51 -17.76 -12.68 -10.34
C SER A 51 -18.75 -12.81 -9.18
N ALA A 52 -19.90 -12.12 -9.22
CA ALA A 52 -20.92 -12.17 -8.19
C ALA A 52 -21.69 -13.51 -8.08
N ALA A 53 -21.33 -14.52 -8.88
CA ALA A 53 -21.94 -15.85 -8.85
C ALA A 53 -21.57 -16.67 -7.59
N THR A 54 -20.55 -16.29 -6.82
CA THR A 54 -20.15 -16.96 -5.57
C THR A 54 -20.03 -15.99 -4.42
N SER A 55 -20.35 -16.42 -3.20
CA SER A 55 -20.42 -15.55 -2.02
C SER A 55 -19.08 -14.88 -1.67
N ASP A 56 -17.96 -15.60 -1.76
CA ASP A 56 -16.62 -15.05 -1.52
C ASP A 56 -16.30 -13.91 -2.49
N ARG A 57 -16.65 -14.10 -3.76
CA ARG A 57 -16.41 -13.11 -4.81
C ARG A 57 -17.34 -11.91 -4.70
N VAL A 58 -18.58 -12.08 -4.21
CA VAL A 58 -19.48 -10.95 -3.92
C VAL A 58 -18.89 -10.04 -2.84
N MET A 59 -18.30 -10.61 -1.78
CA MET A 59 -17.66 -9.82 -0.72
C MET A 59 -16.41 -9.09 -1.25
N ALA A 60 -15.58 -9.76 -2.05
CA ALA A 60 -14.42 -9.13 -2.70
C ALA A 60 -14.84 -8.00 -3.66
N LEU A 61 -15.90 -8.22 -4.44
CA LEU A 61 -16.47 -7.22 -5.33
C LEU A 61 -17.03 -6.02 -4.55
N PHE A 62 -17.80 -6.27 -3.49
CA PHE A 62 -18.35 -5.20 -2.65
C PHE A 62 -17.25 -4.39 -1.97
N SER A 63 -16.23 -5.05 -1.41
CA SER A 63 -15.05 -4.39 -0.84
C SER A 63 -14.32 -3.53 -1.89
N THR A 64 -14.14 -4.05 -3.10
CA THR A 64 -13.52 -3.31 -4.21
C THR A 64 -14.34 -2.08 -4.59
N ILE A 65 -15.68 -2.19 -4.67
CA ILE A 65 -16.58 -1.06 -4.96
C ILE A 65 -16.48 0.01 -3.87
N MET A 66 -16.36 -0.39 -2.61
CA MET A 66 -16.30 0.53 -1.47
C MET A 66 -14.90 1.11 -1.21
N SER A 67 -13.86 0.60 -1.89
CA SER A 67 -12.48 1.08 -1.75
C SER A 67 -12.33 2.58 -2.09
N SER A 68 -11.26 3.19 -1.60
CA SER A 68 -10.93 4.61 -1.83
C SER A 68 -10.64 4.91 -3.30
N GLU A 69 -10.15 3.94 -4.06
CA GLU A 69 -9.89 4.07 -5.52
C GLU A 69 -11.18 4.23 -6.34
N SER A 70 -12.32 3.75 -5.83
CA SER A 70 -13.62 3.91 -6.47
C SER A 70 -14.24 5.25 -6.07
N ASN A 71 -14.49 6.13 -7.06
CA ASN A 71 -14.98 7.48 -6.82
C ASN A 71 -16.51 7.59 -7.03
N ALA A 72 -17.27 7.89 -5.97
CA ALA A 72 -18.73 8.04 -6.03
C ALA A 72 -19.22 9.32 -6.74
N ARG A 73 -18.33 10.27 -7.07
CA ARG A 73 -18.62 11.50 -7.82
C ARG A 73 -18.06 11.44 -9.25
N ILE A 74 -18.01 10.25 -9.83
CA ILE A 74 -17.33 10.03 -11.12
C ILE A 74 -17.88 10.85 -12.29
N LYS A 75 -19.17 11.23 -12.24
CA LYS A 75 -19.80 12.08 -13.26
C LYS A 75 -19.15 13.47 -13.36
N ASP A 76 -18.72 14.04 -12.23
CA ASP A 76 -18.03 15.33 -12.18
C ASP A 76 -16.56 15.19 -12.60
N LEU A 77 -15.97 14.03 -12.33
CA LEU A 77 -14.55 13.76 -12.56
C LEU A 77 -14.23 13.52 -14.04
N LEU A 78 -15.16 12.92 -14.81
CA LEU A 78 -14.92 12.57 -16.22
C LEU A 78 -14.60 13.79 -17.10
N ALA A 79 -15.19 14.95 -16.79
CA ALA A 79 -14.89 16.20 -17.45
C ALA A 79 -13.43 16.65 -17.22
N GLY A 80 -12.86 16.33 -16.06
CA GLY A 80 -11.47 16.66 -15.68
C GLY A 80 -10.43 15.60 -16.08
N VAL A 81 -10.81 14.33 -16.27
CA VAL A 81 -9.92 13.25 -16.76
C VAL A 81 -9.23 13.64 -18.06
N CYS A 82 -9.91 14.47 -18.84
CA CYS A 82 -9.52 14.91 -20.16
C CYS A 82 -8.52 16.08 -20.18
N ALA A 83 -8.18 16.63 -19.01
CA ALA A 83 -7.27 17.77 -18.92
C ALA A 83 -5.85 17.44 -19.42
N THR A 84 -5.35 16.23 -19.15
CA THR A 84 -3.99 15.81 -19.55
C THR A 84 -3.95 14.33 -19.93
N THR A 85 -2.98 13.94 -20.78
CA THR A 85 -2.73 12.52 -21.10
C THR A 85 -2.31 11.71 -19.87
N ALA A 86 -1.69 12.36 -18.88
CA ALA A 86 -1.37 11.75 -17.59
C ALA A 86 -2.64 11.38 -16.82
N SER A 87 -3.62 12.28 -16.74
CA SER A 87 -4.91 12.04 -16.08
C SER A 87 -5.69 10.89 -16.73
N ILE A 88 -5.62 10.74 -18.05
CA ILE A 88 -6.22 9.59 -18.76
C ILE A 88 -5.52 8.29 -18.33
N LYS A 89 -4.19 8.28 -18.30
CA LYS A 89 -3.41 7.10 -17.90
C LYS A 89 -3.60 6.72 -16.43
N ASP A 90 -3.76 7.72 -15.56
CA ASP A 90 -4.06 7.50 -14.14
C ASP A 90 -5.44 6.86 -13.99
N PHE A 91 -6.44 7.39 -14.71
CA PHE A 91 -7.79 6.84 -14.68
C PHE A 91 -7.87 5.43 -15.29
N GLU A 92 -7.12 5.18 -16.36
CA GLU A 92 -6.92 3.85 -16.94
C GLU A 92 -6.35 2.87 -15.90
N SER A 93 -5.27 3.24 -15.20
CA SER A 93 -4.64 2.38 -14.20
C SER A 93 -5.57 2.05 -13.02
N VAL A 94 -6.36 3.03 -12.57
CA VAL A 94 -7.39 2.82 -11.53
C VAL A 94 -8.46 1.85 -12.02
N GLY A 95 -8.99 2.06 -13.23
CA GLY A 95 -10.01 1.20 -13.82
C GLY A 95 -9.54 -0.25 -13.99
N GLU A 96 -8.30 -0.44 -14.47
CA GLU A 96 -7.67 -1.77 -14.58
C GLU A 96 -7.52 -2.45 -13.22
N SER A 97 -7.05 -1.72 -12.21
CA SER A 97 -6.84 -2.25 -10.86
C SER A 97 -8.15 -2.70 -10.22
N LEU A 98 -9.21 -1.89 -10.34
CA LEU A 98 -10.54 -2.20 -9.84
C LEU A 98 -11.13 -3.45 -10.52
N LEU A 99 -11.03 -3.54 -11.85
CA LEU A 99 -11.51 -4.68 -12.62
C LEU A 99 -10.73 -5.96 -12.29
N MET A 100 -9.42 -5.87 -12.13
CA MET A 100 -8.58 -7.02 -11.82
C MET A 100 -8.90 -7.60 -10.44
N ARG A 101 -9.00 -6.74 -9.41
CA ARG A 101 -9.36 -7.18 -8.05
C ARG A 101 -10.77 -7.75 -7.98
N SER A 102 -11.70 -7.17 -8.72
CA SER A 102 -13.11 -7.58 -8.65
C SER A 102 -13.43 -8.86 -9.42
N THR A 103 -12.82 -9.05 -10.59
CA THR A 103 -13.10 -10.19 -11.47
C THR A 103 -12.07 -11.32 -11.30
N GLY A 104 -10.91 -11.03 -10.73
CA GLY A 104 -9.76 -11.93 -10.70
C GLY A 104 -9.17 -12.18 -12.09
N ARG A 105 -9.50 -11.36 -13.09
CA ARG A 105 -9.09 -11.53 -14.49
C ARG A 105 -8.39 -10.29 -15.00
N ARG A 106 -7.49 -10.47 -15.96
CA ARG A 106 -6.82 -9.36 -16.63
C ARG A 106 -7.82 -8.64 -17.53
N ILE A 107 -7.83 -7.31 -17.48
CA ILE A 107 -8.68 -6.47 -18.33
C ILE A 107 -8.43 -6.70 -19.83
N ALA A 108 -7.21 -7.10 -20.20
CA ALA A 108 -6.83 -7.44 -21.58
C ALA A 108 -7.84 -8.37 -22.26
N ILE A 109 -8.36 -9.34 -21.51
CA ILE A 109 -9.36 -10.29 -22.00
C ILE A 109 -10.65 -9.56 -22.41
N SER A 110 -11.18 -8.70 -21.55
CA SER A 110 -12.39 -7.92 -21.85
C SER A 110 -12.14 -6.88 -22.95
N SER A 111 -10.98 -6.22 -22.95
CA SER A 111 -10.65 -5.21 -23.96
C SER A 111 -10.44 -5.80 -25.35
N ASP A 112 -9.87 -7.00 -25.45
CA ASP A 112 -9.72 -7.70 -26.73
C ASP A 112 -11.09 -8.08 -27.30
N GLN A 113 -12.04 -8.48 -26.45
CA GLN A 113 -13.43 -8.72 -26.89
C GLN A 113 -14.10 -7.43 -27.36
N VAL A 114 -13.93 -6.33 -26.63
CA VAL A 114 -14.45 -5.02 -27.04
C VAL A 114 -13.81 -4.58 -28.37
N SER A 115 -12.50 -4.78 -28.55
CA SER A 115 -11.79 -4.53 -29.81
C SER A 115 -12.39 -5.34 -30.96
N ASN A 116 -12.58 -6.65 -30.77
CA ASN A 116 -13.16 -7.54 -31.77
C ASN A 116 -14.60 -7.15 -32.14
N GLN A 117 -15.42 -6.76 -31.17
CA GLN A 117 -16.82 -6.39 -31.40
C GLN A 117 -16.98 -5.02 -32.08
N THR A 118 -16.05 -4.09 -31.82
CA THR A 118 -16.16 -2.69 -32.29
C THR A 118 -15.28 -2.38 -33.50
N GLY A 119 -14.29 -3.23 -33.80
CA GLY A 119 -13.37 -3.09 -34.91
C GLY A 119 -12.26 -2.06 -34.69
N ILE A 120 -11.98 -1.66 -33.44
CA ILE A 120 -10.95 -0.67 -33.11
C ILE A 120 -9.63 -1.33 -32.72
N PRO A 121 -8.48 -0.63 -32.77
CA PRO A 121 -7.20 -1.16 -32.29
C PRO A 121 -7.25 -1.60 -30.83
N SER A 122 -6.60 -2.73 -30.51
CA SER A 122 -6.61 -3.33 -29.16
C SER A 122 -6.15 -2.38 -28.06
N GLN A 123 -5.12 -1.57 -28.32
CA GLN A 123 -4.63 -0.57 -27.37
C GLN A 123 -5.68 0.49 -27.04
N ALA A 124 -6.42 0.99 -28.04
CA ALA A 124 -7.50 1.96 -27.81
C ALA A 124 -8.68 1.31 -27.09
N ALA A 125 -9.00 0.05 -27.40
CA ALA A 125 -10.03 -0.71 -26.70
C ALA A 125 -9.64 -0.94 -25.24
N HIS A 126 -8.37 -1.19 -24.96
CA HIS A 126 -7.84 -1.37 -23.62
C HIS A 126 -8.05 -0.12 -22.76
N VAL A 127 -7.55 1.03 -23.23
CA VAL A 127 -7.73 2.32 -22.55
C VAL A 127 -9.22 2.54 -22.27
N MET A 128 -10.07 2.49 -23.30
CA MET A 128 -11.49 2.76 -23.14
C MET A 128 -12.19 1.77 -22.21
N THR A 129 -11.84 0.49 -22.26
CA THR A 129 -12.40 -0.53 -21.36
C THR A 129 -12.03 -0.23 -19.91
N ALA A 130 -10.80 0.24 -19.66
CA ALA A 130 -10.36 0.64 -18.33
C ALA A 130 -11.11 1.88 -17.82
N LEU A 131 -11.23 2.92 -18.66
CA LEU A 131 -12.00 4.12 -18.29
C LEU A 131 -13.46 3.76 -17.98
N VAL A 132 -14.10 2.93 -18.82
CA VAL A 132 -15.48 2.46 -18.57
C VAL A 132 -15.57 1.64 -17.29
N GLY A 133 -14.55 0.84 -16.97
CA GLY A 133 -14.41 0.15 -15.69
C GLY A 133 -14.43 1.10 -14.50
N GLY A 134 -13.56 2.11 -14.50
CA GLY A 134 -13.53 3.13 -13.44
C GLY A 134 -14.88 3.83 -13.23
N VAL A 135 -15.57 4.15 -14.34
CA VAL A 135 -16.93 4.73 -14.31
C VAL A 135 -17.95 3.78 -13.70
N LEU A 136 -17.97 2.53 -14.13
CA LEU A 136 -18.88 1.50 -13.62
C LEU A 136 -18.72 1.33 -12.10
N PHE A 137 -17.48 1.26 -11.59
CA PHE A 137 -17.22 1.15 -10.15
C PHE A 137 -17.68 2.38 -9.37
N GLY A 138 -17.38 3.59 -9.88
CA GLY A 138 -17.83 4.82 -9.26
C GLY A 138 -19.36 4.93 -9.19
N MET A 139 -20.06 4.52 -10.24
CA MET A 139 -21.53 4.45 -10.27
C MET A 139 -22.09 3.43 -9.29
N LEU A 140 -21.50 2.23 -9.24
CA LEU A 140 -21.91 1.21 -8.27
C LEU A 140 -21.73 1.72 -6.83
N LYS A 141 -20.61 2.37 -6.52
CA LYS A 141 -20.37 2.98 -5.19
C LYS A 141 -21.40 4.05 -4.88
N HIS A 142 -21.65 4.96 -5.83
CA HIS A 142 -22.65 6.02 -5.69
C HIS A 142 -24.04 5.45 -5.37
N HIS A 143 -24.48 4.45 -6.14
CA HIS A 143 -25.80 3.82 -5.95
C HIS A 143 -25.90 3.07 -4.62
N ILE A 144 -24.85 2.34 -4.23
CA ILE A 144 -24.78 1.64 -2.93
C ILE A 144 -24.85 2.65 -1.78
N LEU A 145 -24.11 3.76 -1.84
CA LEU A 145 -24.11 4.77 -0.79
C LEU A 145 -25.47 5.46 -0.64
N LEU A 146 -26.11 5.83 -1.76
CA LEU A 146 -27.43 6.48 -1.75
C LEU A 146 -28.53 5.58 -1.19
N GLU A 147 -28.50 4.28 -1.53
CA GLU A 147 -29.55 3.34 -1.12
C GLU A 147 -29.22 2.55 0.14
N GLN A 148 -28.12 2.86 0.83
CA GLN A 148 -27.58 2.08 1.96
C GLN A 148 -27.46 0.58 1.61
N GLY A 149 -26.97 0.32 0.40
CA GLY A 149 -26.84 -1.03 -0.16
C GLY A 149 -25.86 -1.88 0.65
N THR A 150 -26.18 -3.17 0.78
CA THR A 150 -25.33 -4.17 1.42
C THR A 150 -24.73 -5.12 0.38
N SER A 151 -23.68 -5.86 0.75
CA SER A 151 -23.09 -6.89 -0.11
C SER A 151 -24.12 -7.93 -0.58
N ALA A 152 -25.10 -8.27 0.26
CA ALA A 152 -26.19 -9.18 -0.07
C ALA A 152 -27.12 -8.67 -1.19
N GLY A 153 -27.23 -7.35 -1.39
CA GLY A 153 -28.06 -6.74 -2.43
C GLY A 153 -27.38 -6.67 -3.80
N LEU A 154 -26.05 -6.78 -3.84
CA LEU A 154 -25.26 -6.57 -5.05
C LEU A 154 -25.56 -7.58 -6.18
N PRO A 155 -25.68 -8.90 -5.94
CA PRO A 155 -26.00 -9.83 -7.02
C PRO A 155 -27.40 -9.61 -7.57
N THR A 156 -28.34 -9.12 -6.75
CA THR A 156 -29.69 -8.76 -7.21
C THR A 156 -29.65 -7.54 -8.14
N LEU A 157 -28.86 -6.51 -7.81
CA LEU A 157 -28.68 -5.34 -8.68
C LEU A 157 -28.07 -5.73 -10.03
N LEU A 158 -27.01 -6.54 -10.01
CA LEU A 158 -26.34 -7.02 -11.22
C LEU A 158 -27.26 -7.95 -12.04
N GLY A 159 -28.06 -8.79 -11.38
CA GLY A 159 -29.06 -9.65 -12.01
C GLY A 159 -30.12 -8.85 -12.79
N GLY A 160 -30.49 -7.67 -12.29
CA GLY A 160 -31.39 -6.75 -12.99
C GLY A 160 -30.85 -6.26 -14.35
N GLN A 161 -29.55 -6.38 -14.61
CA GLN A 161 -28.93 -5.97 -15.88
C GLN A 161 -29.01 -7.05 -16.97
N LEU A 162 -29.40 -8.28 -16.63
CA LEU A 162 -29.25 -9.44 -17.51
C LEU A 162 -29.92 -9.25 -18.89
N ALA A 163 -31.11 -8.62 -18.92
CA ALA A 163 -31.84 -8.36 -20.16
C ALA A 163 -31.07 -7.43 -21.12
N VAL A 164 -30.34 -6.46 -20.58
CA VAL A 164 -29.54 -5.50 -21.35
C VAL A 164 -28.19 -6.09 -21.74
N VAL A 165 -27.61 -6.92 -20.87
CA VAL A 165 -26.28 -7.53 -21.03
C VAL A 165 -26.27 -8.70 -22.00
N SER A 166 -27.31 -9.54 -22.00
CA SER A 166 -27.37 -10.79 -22.78
C SER A 166 -27.12 -10.59 -24.28
N ARG A 167 -27.55 -9.46 -24.86
CA ARG A 167 -27.34 -9.13 -26.28
C ARG A 167 -25.89 -8.80 -26.66
N PHE A 168 -25.01 -8.56 -25.68
CA PHE A 168 -23.60 -8.22 -25.88
C PHE A 168 -22.64 -9.36 -25.49
N VAL A 169 -23.16 -10.39 -24.83
CA VAL A 169 -22.39 -11.58 -24.46
C VAL A 169 -22.39 -12.53 -25.66
N THR A 170 -21.30 -12.52 -26.43
CA THR A 170 -21.02 -13.55 -27.45
C THR A 170 -20.45 -14.80 -26.78
N ASP A 171 -20.33 -15.91 -27.53
CA ASP A 171 -19.70 -17.14 -27.02
C ASP A 171 -18.26 -16.88 -26.55
N GLN A 172 -17.51 -16.04 -27.26
CA GLN A 172 -16.16 -15.63 -26.86
C GLN A 172 -16.16 -14.85 -25.55
N VAL A 173 -17.11 -13.92 -25.35
CA VAL A 173 -17.25 -13.20 -24.08
C VAL A 173 -17.61 -14.18 -22.97
N ALA A 174 -18.56 -15.09 -23.19
CA ALA A 174 -18.99 -16.10 -22.22
C ALA A 174 -17.83 -17.01 -21.78
N GLU A 175 -17.05 -17.54 -22.73
CA GLU A 175 -15.86 -18.35 -22.48
C GLU A 175 -14.84 -17.58 -21.65
N SER A 176 -14.60 -16.33 -22.02
CA SER A 176 -13.68 -15.45 -21.30
C SER A 176 -14.09 -15.21 -19.84
N ILE A 177 -15.40 -15.26 -19.56
CA ILE A 177 -15.94 -15.13 -18.22
C ILE A 177 -16.22 -16.47 -17.52
N GLY A 178 -15.82 -17.60 -18.12
CA GLY A 178 -15.84 -18.94 -17.52
C GLY A 178 -17.14 -19.70 -17.70
N TYR A 179 -17.85 -19.44 -18.80
CA TYR A 179 -19.09 -20.13 -19.21
C TYR A 179 -18.87 -20.80 -20.56
N GLU A 180 -19.59 -21.88 -20.84
CA GLU A 180 -19.35 -22.67 -22.06
C GLU A 180 -19.83 -21.97 -23.34
N SER A 181 -20.88 -21.14 -23.22
CA SER A 181 -21.47 -20.38 -24.33
C SER A 181 -22.28 -19.20 -23.81
N ALA A 182 -22.68 -18.29 -24.72
CA ALA A 182 -23.61 -17.22 -24.38
C ALA A 182 -24.96 -17.76 -23.86
N ALA A 183 -25.40 -18.90 -24.38
CA ALA A 183 -26.60 -19.59 -23.91
C ALA A 183 -26.44 -20.15 -22.49
N ASP A 184 -25.28 -20.74 -22.17
CA ASP A 184 -24.96 -21.21 -20.82
C ASP A 184 -24.90 -20.05 -19.81
N PHE A 185 -24.24 -18.95 -20.18
CA PHE A 185 -24.21 -17.75 -19.35
C PHE A 185 -25.63 -17.23 -19.07
N THR A 186 -26.41 -16.96 -20.12
CA THR A 186 -27.75 -16.37 -19.97
C THR A 186 -28.73 -17.30 -19.26
N GLY A 187 -28.62 -18.61 -19.47
CA GLY A 187 -29.45 -19.63 -18.84
C GLY A 187 -29.13 -19.91 -17.37
N SER A 188 -27.87 -19.78 -16.95
CA SER A 188 -27.44 -20.18 -15.60
C SER A 188 -27.13 -19.01 -14.66
N ILE A 189 -26.74 -17.83 -15.17
CA ILE A 189 -26.25 -16.73 -14.33
C ILE A 189 -27.29 -16.20 -13.35
N ALA A 190 -28.56 -16.10 -13.76
CA ALA A 190 -29.63 -15.59 -12.89
C ALA A 190 -29.80 -16.48 -11.65
N GLY A 191 -29.77 -17.80 -11.83
CA GLY A 191 -29.83 -18.77 -10.73
C GLY A 191 -28.60 -18.68 -9.82
N LYS A 192 -27.41 -18.55 -10.39
CA LYS A 192 -26.15 -18.39 -9.63
C LYS A 192 -26.13 -17.11 -8.79
N LEU A 193 -26.59 -15.98 -9.33
CA LEU A 193 -26.70 -14.70 -8.60
C LEU A 193 -27.73 -14.76 -7.47
N ALA A 194 -28.85 -15.46 -7.69
CA ALA A 194 -29.85 -15.67 -6.65
C ALA A 194 -29.27 -16.51 -5.48
N LEU A 195 -28.57 -17.60 -5.78
CA LEU A 195 -27.90 -18.44 -4.79
C LEU A 195 -26.81 -17.67 -4.01
N GLY A 196 -26.00 -16.89 -4.72
CA GLY A 196 -24.99 -16.02 -4.11
C GLY A 196 -25.59 -15.03 -3.11
N SER A 197 -26.76 -14.45 -3.43
CA SER A 197 -27.47 -13.52 -2.53
C SER A 197 -28.01 -14.21 -1.27
N VAL A 198 -28.46 -15.46 -1.37
CA VAL A 198 -29.01 -16.23 -0.24
C VAL A 198 -27.91 -16.64 0.73
N ASN A 199 -26.78 -17.17 0.23
CA ASN A 199 -25.68 -17.61 1.09
C ASN A 199 -25.06 -16.48 1.92
N ILE A 200 -25.14 -15.22 1.46
CA ILE A 200 -24.63 -14.05 2.21
C ILE A 200 -25.57 -13.68 3.37
N LYS A 201 -26.88 -13.95 3.24
CA LYS A 201 -27.87 -13.67 4.30
C LYS A 201 -27.85 -14.69 5.43
N GLN A 202 -27.29 -15.87 5.22
CA GLN A 202 -27.23 -16.93 6.20
C GLN A 202 -25.81 -16.94 6.79
N PRO A 203 -25.58 -16.35 7.98
CA PRO A 203 -24.32 -16.60 8.65
C PRO A 203 -24.23 -18.11 8.86
N VAL A 204 -23.13 -18.71 8.40
CA VAL A 204 -22.81 -20.10 8.70
C VAL A 204 -22.61 -20.20 10.21
N LEU A 205 -23.70 -20.45 10.93
CA LEU A 205 -23.66 -21.13 12.20
C LEU A 205 -23.27 -22.57 11.85
N ALA A 206 -21.98 -22.86 11.92
CA ALA A 206 -21.53 -24.22 12.07
C ALA A 206 -22.05 -24.71 13.43
N GLU A 207 -23.25 -25.29 13.44
CA GLU A 207 -23.63 -26.17 14.52
C GLU A 207 -22.75 -27.41 14.41
N GLU A 208 -21.89 -27.62 15.40
CA GLU A 208 -21.31 -28.93 15.70
C GLU A 208 -22.45 -29.90 16.06
N GLY A 209 -23.06 -30.48 15.03
CA GLY A 209 -24.02 -31.57 15.14
C GLY A 209 -23.28 -32.90 15.18
N VAL A 210 -23.08 -33.42 16.40
CA VAL A 210 -22.61 -34.78 16.70
C VAL A 210 -23.36 -35.82 15.86
N SER A 211 -22.64 -36.71 15.18
CA SER A 211 -23.20 -37.98 14.68
C SER A 211 -22.15 -39.09 14.77
N GLN A 212 -22.42 -40.06 15.66
CA GLN A 212 -21.65 -41.27 15.87
C GLN A 212 -21.67 -42.20 14.63
N PRO A 213 -20.65 -43.08 14.46
CA PRO A 213 -20.59 -44.01 13.34
C PRO A 213 -21.45 -45.25 13.60
N SER A 214 -22.41 -45.53 12.71
CA SER A 214 -23.15 -46.79 12.67
C SER A 214 -22.53 -47.77 11.66
N VAL A 215 -22.20 -48.95 12.16
CA VAL A 215 -21.75 -50.13 11.40
C VAL A 215 -22.90 -50.70 10.57
N PRO A 216 -22.62 -51.24 9.38
CA PRO A 216 -23.36 -52.44 8.96
C PRO A 216 -22.46 -53.56 8.42
N ALA A 217 -22.87 -54.79 8.72
CA ALA A 217 -22.43 -56.05 8.08
C ALA A 217 -23.65 -57.01 8.07
N PRO A 218 -23.68 -58.10 7.28
CA PRO A 218 -23.15 -58.34 5.94
C PRO A 218 -24.18 -59.03 4.98
N SER A 219 -23.71 -59.38 3.75
CA SER A 219 -24.22 -60.41 2.79
C SER A 219 -25.42 -60.05 1.89
N GLN A 220 -25.56 -60.49 0.62
CA GLN A 220 -24.75 -61.32 -0.31
C GLN A 220 -25.34 -61.19 -1.75
N ASP A 221 -24.51 -61.48 -2.76
CA ASP A 221 -24.82 -61.85 -4.18
C ASP A 221 -25.44 -60.74 -5.08
N ALA A 222 -25.06 -60.53 -6.35
CA ALA A 222 -24.54 -61.41 -7.39
C ALA A 222 -23.86 -60.64 -8.56
N VAL A 223 -22.73 -61.21 -9.03
CA VAL A 223 -22.38 -61.49 -10.45
C VAL A 223 -21.92 -60.34 -11.40
N ALA A 224 -20.60 -60.39 -11.65
CA ALA A 224 -19.85 -60.25 -12.92
C ALA A 224 -19.86 -58.94 -13.72
N ALA A 225 -18.69 -58.27 -13.74
CA ALA A 225 -17.80 -58.24 -14.91
C ALA A 225 -16.50 -57.51 -14.55
N SER A 226 -15.41 -58.26 -14.35
CA SER A 226 -14.06 -57.70 -14.26
C SER A 226 -13.55 -57.42 -15.67
N THR A 227 -13.20 -56.17 -15.96
CA THR A 227 -12.27 -55.84 -17.05
C THR A 227 -11.18 -54.97 -16.47
N THR A 228 -10.02 -55.59 -16.28
CA THR A 228 -8.74 -54.93 -16.05
C THR A 228 -8.41 -54.03 -17.25
N ARG A 229 -8.24 -52.72 -17.02
CA ARG A 229 -7.57 -51.83 -17.99
C ARG A 229 -6.47 -51.02 -17.32
N THR A 230 -5.34 -51.71 -17.23
CA THR A 230 -3.96 -51.25 -17.46
C THR A 230 -3.64 -49.77 -17.29
N HIS A 231 -2.86 -49.56 -16.24
CA HIS A 231 -1.85 -48.54 -15.97
C HIS A 231 -0.92 -48.24 -17.18
N SER A 232 -1.33 -47.36 -18.11
CA SER A 232 -0.45 -46.90 -19.21
C SER A 232 -0.47 -45.38 -19.48
N TRP A 233 -1.24 -44.58 -18.75
CA TRP A 233 -1.36 -43.14 -19.05
C TRP A 233 -0.27 -42.25 -18.42
N ARG A 234 0.45 -42.73 -17.40
CA ARG A 234 1.47 -41.94 -16.68
C ARG A 234 2.86 -41.97 -17.32
N ILE A 235 3.12 -42.83 -18.29
CA ILE A 235 4.44 -42.93 -18.98
C ILE A 235 4.51 -41.97 -20.18
N GLY A 236 3.38 -41.71 -20.86
CA GLY A 236 3.35 -40.80 -22.02
C GLY A 236 3.64 -39.35 -21.68
N VAL A 237 3.18 -38.89 -20.50
CA VAL A 237 3.40 -37.51 -20.04
C VAL A 237 4.88 -37.26 -19.71
N TRP A 238 5.56 -38.22 -19.08
CA TRP A 238 6.99 -38.10 -18.74
C TRP A 238 7.90 -38.15 -19.97
N LEU A 239 7.56 -38.92 -21.01
CA LEU A 239 8.30 -38.90 -22.28
C LEU A 239 8.14 -37.56 -23.02
N LEU A 240 6.97 -36.92 -22.92
CA LEU A 240 6.71 -35.63 -23.55
C LEU A 240 7.53 -34.50 -22.89
N PHE A 241 7.66 -34.52 -21.55
CA PHE A 241 8.53 -33.59 -20.82
C PHE A 241 10.03 -33.85 -21.09
N ALA A 242 10.45 -35.10 -21.25
CA ALA A 242 11.84 -35.44 -21.59
C ALA A 242 12.22 -34.96 -22.99
N VAL A 243 11.32 -35.14 -23.98
CA VAL A 243 11.54 -34.65 -25.35
C VAL A 243 11.54 -33.13 -25.39
N LEU A 244 10.63 -32.45 -24.68
CA LEU A 244 10.61 -30.99 -24.60
C LEU A 244 11.90 -30.42 -23.99
N SER A 245 12.42 -31.08 -22.94
CA SER A 245 13.69 -30.70 -22.31
C SER A 245 14.88 -30.91 -23.25
N ALA A 246 14.92 -32.03 -23.99
CA ALA A 246 15.99 -32.29 -24.96
C ALA A 246 15.97 -31.28 -26.13
N VAL A 247 14.79 -30.85 -26.58
CA VAL A 247 14.65 -29.81 -27.61
C VAL A 247 15.14 -28.46 -27.09
N LEU A 248 14.79 -28.07 -25.86
CA LEU A 248 15.26 -26.83 -25.26
C LEU A 248 16.79 -26.81 -25.06
N ILE A 249 17.37 -27.95 -24.62
CA ILE A 249 18.82 -28.10 -24.52
C ILE A 249 19.49 -28.05 -25.90
N GLY A 250 18.87 -28.65 -26.92
CA GLY A 250 19.36 -28.60 -28.31
C GLY A 250 19.32 -27.19 -28.90
N VAL A 251 18.24 -26.44 -28.68
CA VAL A 251 18.13 -25.03 -29.11
C VAL A 251 19.15 -24.15 -28.39
N PHE A 252 19.33 -24.36 -27.09
CA PHE A 252 20.34 -23.64 -26.32
C PHE A 252 21.76 -23.95 -26.80
N ALA A 253 22.11 -25.23 -26.97
CA ALA A 253 23.42 -25.65 -27.49
C ALA A 253 23.66 -25.17 -28.93
N TYR A 254 22.63 -25.18 -29.79
CA TYR A 254 22.70 -24.65 -31.14
C TYR A 254 22.95 -23.14 -31.15
N SER A 255 22.26 -22.37 -30.29
CA SER A 255 22.48 -20.93 -30.14
C SER A 255 23.90 -20.62 -29.62
N TYR A 256 24.41 -21.42 -28.67
CA TYR A 256 25.73 -21.25 -28.09
C TYR A 256 26.86 -21.57 -29.08
N LEU A 257 26.70 -22.62 -29.89
CA LEU A 257 27.67 -23.01 -30.92
C LEU A 257 27.67 -22.04 -32.11
N HIS A 258 26.53 -21.46 -32.47
CA HIS A 258 26.48 -20.43 -33.52
C HIS A 258 27.03 -19.07 -33.09
N GLN A 259 27.10 -18.79 -31.79
CA GLN A 259 27.71 -17.56 -31.27
C GLN A 259 29.24 -17.60 -31.29
N GLN A 260 29.86 -18.78 -31.33
CA GLN A 260 31.31 -18.94 -31.45
C GLN A 260 31.82 -19.03 -32.91
N ALA A 261 30.92 -19.17 -33.88
CA ALA A 261 31.29 -19.29 -35.30
C ALA A 261 31.44 -17.94 -36.03
N THR A 262 31.14 -16.81 -35.38
CA THR A 262 31.23 -15.47 -35.99
C THR A 262 32.53 -14.72 -35.69
N ASP A 263 33.50 -15.31 -34.97
CA ASP A 263 34.74 -14.63 -34.56
C ASP A 263 36.04 -15.21 -35.16
N THR A 264 35.96 -15.99 -36.25
CA THR A 264 37.17 -16.47 -36.96
C THR A 264 37.09 -16.20 -38.46
N GLY A 265 37.57 -15.02 -38.86
CA GLY A 265 38.00 -14.69 -40.23
C GLY A 265 39.49 -14.28 -40.24
N PRO A 266 40.29 -14.65 -41.26
CA PRO A 266 41.71 -14.96 -41.08
C PRO A 266 42.68 -13.78 -41.30
N LYS A 267 43.78 -13.79 -40.54
CA LYS A 267 45.05 -13.11 -40.85
C LYS A 267 45.87 -13.94 -41.85
N ALA A 268 46.46 -13.29 -42.85
CA ALA A 268 47.61 -13.77 -43.64
C ALA A 268 48.43 -12.54 -44.15
N PRO A 269 49.69 -12.69 -44.63
CA PRO A 269 50.87 -12.30 -43.84
C PRO A 269 51.82 -11.27 -44.53
N LEU A 270 52.86 -10.90 -43.77
CA LEU A 270 53.96 -9.95 -44.08
C LEU A 270 54.74 -10.24 -45.37
N ASN A 271 55.03 -9.21 -46.21
CA ASN A 271 56.36 -9.00 -46.80
C ASN A 271 56.58 -7.60 -47.45
N GLY A 272 57.67 -6.93 -47.05
CA GLY A 272 58.69 -6.30 -47.91
C GLY A 272 58.40 -5.10 -48.85
N SER A 273 59.02 -3.97 -48.49
CA SER A 273 59.95 -3.16 -49.33
C SER A 273 59.47 -1.89 -50.08
N GLN A 274 60.26 -0.82 -49.84
CA GLN A 274 60.54 0.40 -50.63
C GLN A 274 59.64 1.65 -50.46
N GLY A 275 60.25 2.75 -49.96
CA GLY A 275 59.68 4.11 -49.82
C GLY A 275 59.76 4.95 -51.12
N PRO A 276 59.94 6.30 -51.09
CA PRO A 276 59.95 7.24 -49.96
C PRO A 276 59.15 8.58 -50.21
N ILE A 277 59.34 9.56 -49.31
CA ILE A 277 59.15 11.04 -49.46
C ILE A 277 57.67 11.51 -49.38
N VAL A 278 57.20 12.41 -48.48
CA VAL A 278 57.60 13.78 -48.14
C VAL A 278 57.05 14.20 -46.75
N THR A 279 57.93 14.71 -45.87
CA THR A 279 57.67 15.69 -44.79
C THR A 279 57.93 17.11 -45.34
N PRO A 280 57.39 18.23 -44.79
CA PRO A 280 57.49 18.67 -43.37
C PRO A 280 56.21 19.38 -42.83
N GLY A 281 56.04 19.77 -41.56
CA GLY A 281 56.84 19.75 -40.33
C GLY A 281 56.22 20.67 -39.24
N ILE A 282 56.68 20.47 -37.99
CA ILE A 282 56.91 21.44 -36.86
C ILE A 282 55.69 22.25 -36.32
N ALA A 283 55.49 22.50 -35.01
CA ALA A 283 56.36 22.48 -33.84
C ALA A 283 55.55 22.42 -32.51
N SER A 284 56.24 21.94 -31.47
CA SER A 284 55.93 21.93 -30.03
C SER A 284 55.77 23.31 -29.39
N ALA A 285 55.14 23.38 -28.21
CA ALA A 285 55.82 23.74 -26.95
C ALA A 285 54.89 23.71 -25.73
N VAL A 286 55.29 22.93 -24.72
CA VAL A 286 55.05 23.12 -23.28
C VAL A 286 56.35 23.72 -22.71
N PRO A 287 56.34 24.45 -21.57
CA PRO A 287 56.90 23.88 -20.33
C PRO A 287 55.96 24.16 -19.12
N GLY A 288 55.74 23.25 -18.15
CA GLY A 288 56.71 22.66 -17.21
C GLY A 288 56.79 23.55 -15.95
N GLY A 289 56.77 23.11 -14.69
CA GLY A 289 56.80 21.84 -13.97
C GLY A 289 56.84 22.23 -12.47
N SER A 290 56.12 21.52 -11.60
CA SER A 290 56.67 20.50 -10.66
C SER A 290 57.29 21.04 -9.35
N ALA A 291 56.78 20.58 -8.20
CA ALA A 291 57.57 19.82 -7.20
C ALA A 291 56.77 19.49 -5.90
N GLN A 292 56.46 18.20 -5.74
CA GLN A 292 56.41 17.44 -4.45
C GLN A 292 57.86 16.90 -4.18
N PRO A 293 58.22 16.07 -3.15
CA PRO A 293 57.42 15.14 -2.33
C PRO A 293 57.86 14.81 -0.84
N ALA A 294 56.93 14.15 -0.12
CA ALA A 294 57.06 12.92 0.72
C ALA A 294 57.62 12.81 2.18
N THR A 295 56.97 11.86 2.89
CA THR A 295 57.35 11.00 4.05
C THR A 295 57.26 11.63 5.46
N ALA A 296 56.97 10.95 6.58
CA ALA A 296 56.34 9.67 6.99
C ALA A 296 56.17 9.71 8.54
N SER A 297 55.20 8.95 9.08
CA SER A 297 55.00 8.38 10.44
C SER A 297 55.71 8.93 11.70
N SER A 298 54.95 9.15 12.79
CA SER A 298 55.17 8.52 14.12
C SER A 298 54.14 8.97 15.19
N VAL A 299 53.77 8.03 16.06
CA VAL A 299 53.01 8.16 17.33
C VAL A 299 53.99 7.85 18.47
N PRO A 300 53.95 8.52 19.65
CA PRO A 300 53.38 7.97 20.90
C PRO A 300 52.68 9.04 21.78
N SER A 301 51.57 8.79 22.50
CA SER A 301 51.34 8.09 23.79
C SER A 301 51.93 8.73 25.07
N VAL A 302 51.05 8.86 26.07
CA VAL A 302 51.22 8.95 27.56
C VAL A 302 51.25 10.33 28.27
N ALA A 303 50.09 10.61 28.90
CA ALA A 303 49.81 10.97 30.30
C ALA A 303 50.56 12.08 31.07
N SER A 304 49.76 12.92 31.74
CA SER A 304 49.72 13.15 33.21
C SER A 304 49.58 14.63 33.60
N ALA A 305 48.53 14.90 34.39
CA ALA A 305 48.40 16.07 35.27
C ALA A 305 49.51 16.08 36.35
N PRO A 306 49.70 17.18 37.11
CA PRO A 306 49.10 17.30 38.47
C PRO A 306 48.76 18.76 38.90
N THR A 307 47.69 19.06 39.66
CA THR A 307 47.48 19.00 41.14
C THR A 307 47.61 20.37 41.82
N MET A 308 46.72 20.64 42.80
CA MET A 308 46.94 21.27 44.14
C MET A 308 45.62 21.97 44.58
N THR A 309 45.07 21.89 45.80
CA THR A 309 45.40 21.21 47.08
C THR A 309 44.20 21.34 48.05
N ALA A 310 44.21 20.46 49.06
CA ALA A 310 43.33 20.20 50.23
C ALA A 310 43.24 21.39 51.27
N PRO A 311 42.70 21.28 52.53
CA PRO A 311 42.37 20.09 53.39
C PRO A 311 41.05 20.12 54.22
N ALA A 312 40.43 18.96 54.54
CA ALA A 312 40.44 18.12 55.77
C ALA A 312 39.93 18.79 57.08
N SER A 313 39.03 18.23 57.91
CA SER A 313 39.21 17.01 58.74
C SER A 313 37.95 16.55 59.53
N ALA A 314 37.89 15.23 59.80
CA ALA A 314 37.56 14.50 61.06
C ALA A 314 36.13 14.33 61.66
N THR A 315 35.67 13.06 61.61
CA THR A 315 35.22 12.12 62.71
C THR A 315 34.09 12.48 63.70
N SER A 316 33.04 11.63 63.78
CA SER A 316 32.67 10.75 64.93
C SER A 316 31.19 10.31 64.96
N ALA A 317 30.94 9.16 65.61
CA ALA A 317 29.72 8.37 65.71
C ALA A 317 28.55 8.99 66.52
N SER A 318 27.31 8.52 66.25
CA SER A 318 26.34 7.94 67.21
C SER A 318 24.89 8.01 66.70
N ALA A 319 24.15 6.90 66.77
CA ALA A 319 22.69 6.86 66.90
C ALA A 319 22.34 6.70 68.40
N PRO A 320 21.07 6.79 68.90
CA PRO A 320 19.77 6.86 68.23
C PRO A 320 18.75 7.86 68.89
N MET A 321 17.47 7.76 68.46
CA MET A 321 16.21 8.14 69.13
C MET A 321 15.43 9.36 68.59
N SER A 322 14.30 8.99 67.97
CA SER A 322 12.94 9.57 68.04
C SER A 322 12.75 11.05 68.40
N ALA A 323 12.20 11.83 67.46
CA ALA A 323 11.11 12.76 67.75
C ALA A 323 10.34 13.10 66.45
N SER A 324 9.02 13.06 66.57
CA SER A 324 8.02 13.39 65.55
C SER A 324 7.75 14.90 65.51
N SER A 325 7.10 15.37 64.42
CA SER A 325 6.59 16.73 64.11
C SER A 325 7.65 17.75 63.62
N SER A 326 7.46 18.62 62.61
CA SER A 326 6.31 18.98 61.75
C SER A 326 6.77 20.03 60.69
N GLN A 327 6.35 19.83 59.42
CA GLN A 327 6.19 20.80 58.31
C GLN A 327 7.43 21.45 57.62
N PRO A 328 7.32 21.94 56.36
CA PRO A 328 7.92 21.29 55.19
C PRO A 328 8.94 22.18 54.44
N PRO A 329 9.94 21.63 53.73
CA PRO A 329 10.65 22.38 52.71
C PRO A 329 10.34 21.87 51.30
N ALA A 330 10.00 22.84 50.45
CA ALA A 330 10.26 22.91 49.02
C ALA A 330 9.73 21.77 48.14
N HIS A 331 8.66 22.08 47.39
CA HIS A 331 8.36 21.44 46.12
C HIS A 331 9.60 21.42 45.22
N PRO A 332 10.08 20.25 44.75
CA PRO A 332 10.89 20.18 43.56
C PRO A 332 9.99 20.43 42.35
N VAL A 333 10.49 21.34 41.53
CA VAL A 333 9.97 21.74 40.24
C VAL A 333 10.07 20.59 39.23
N ALA A 334 9.13 20.60 38.28
CA ALA A 334 9.12 19.91 36.98
C ALA A 334 8.78 18.41 36.97
N SER A 335 7.48 18.10 36.90
CA SER A 335 7.01 16.96 36.13
C SER A 335 6.98 17.34 34.64
N THR A 336 8.01 16.92 33.94
CA THR A 336 8.05 16.78 32.47
C THR A 336 6.82 16.00 31.97
N PRO A 337 6.35 16.24 30.73
CA PRO A 337 5.17 15.55 30.21
C PRO A 337 5.46 14.04 30.14
N ILE A 338 4.74 13.27 30.96
CA ILE A 338 4.91 11.82 31.06
C ILE A 338 4.49 11.20 29.72
N LYS A 339 5.42 10.54 29.03
CA LYS A 339 5.15 9.85 27.76
C LYS A 339 4.31 8.60 28.03
N ASN A 340 3.45 8.22 27.07
CA ASN A 340 2.71 6.96 27.15
C ASN A 340 3.63 5.80 26.81
N GLY A 341 3.41 4.65 27.45
CA GLY A 341 4.09 3.41 27.07
C GLY A 341 3.48 2.83 25.82
N GLN A 342 4.32 2.50 24.84
CA GLN A 342 3.91 1.89 23.58
C GLN A 342 4.34 0.43 23.56
N LEU A 343 3.43 -0.46 23.16
CA LEU A 343 3.73 -1.85 22.83
C LEU A 343 3.20 -2.16 21.44
N VAL A 344 4.06 -2.71 20.59
CA VAL A 344 3.69 -3.25 19.29
C VAL A 344 4.04 -4.73 19.29
N PHE A 345 3.14 -5.56 18.79
CA PHE A 345 3.49 -6.94 18.47
C PHE A 345 2.96 -7.35 17.11
N SER A 346 3.75 -8.16 16.41
CA SER A 346 3.38 -8.80 15.16
C SER A 346 3.70 -10.28 15.21
N VAL A 347 2.86 -11.09 14.59
CA VAL A 347 3.01 -12.55 14.55
C VAL A 347 3.38 -12.98 13.15
N ASN A 348 4.52 -13.64 12.99
CA ASN A 348 4.97 -14.08 11.68
C ASN A 348 4.17 -15.29 11.16
N GLN A 349 4.45 -15.73 9.92
CA GLN A 349 3.82 -16.91 9.30
C GLN A 349 3.97 -18.20 10.12
N ALA A 350 5.05 -18.32 10.90
CA ALA A 350 5.31 -19.47 11.74
C ALA A 350 4.59 -19.41 13.10
N GLY A 351 3.82 -18.36 13.37
CA GLY A 351 3.11 -18.18 14.64
C GLY A 351 4.00 -17.69 15.79
N MET A 352 5.22 -17.22 15.52
CA MET A 352 6.10 -16.65 16.55
C MET A 352 5.85 -15.15 16.67
N PRO A 353 5.46 -14.64 17.86
CA PRO A 353 5.28 -13.22 18.10
C PRO A 353 6.64 -12.51 18.24
N ALA A 354 6.74 -11.35 17.60
CA ALA A 354 7.80 -10.38 17.80
C ALA A 354 7.19 -9.15 18.47
N LEU A 355 7.71 -8.79 19.63
CA LEU A 355 7.26 -7.66 20.43
C LEU A 355 8.33 -6.57 20.44
N THR A 356 7.91 -5.33 20.25
CA THR A 356 8.74 -4.14 20.43
C THR A 356 7.98 -3.14 21.31
N GLY A 357 8.66 -2.49 22.24
CA GLY A 357 7.95 -1.54 23.09
C GLY A 357 8.77 -0.90 24.19
N THR A 358 8.15 0.05 24.86
CA THR A 358 8.74 0.78 26.00
C THR A 358 7.92 0.52 27.26
N LEU A 359 8.60 0.09 28.32
CA LEU A 359 8.01 -0.20 29.63
C LEU A 359 8.57 0.74 30.69
N SER A 360 7.83 0.95 31.78
CA SER A 360 8.22 1.91 32.83
C SER A 360 9.27 1.35 33.80
N SER A 361 9.38 0.03 33.92
CA SER A 361 10.32 -0.61 34.85
C SER A 361 10.76 -2.01 34.42
N ASP A 362 11.91 -2.46 34.96
CA ASP A 362 12.40 -3.83 34.80
C ASP A 362 11.44 -4.89 35.37
N ALA A 363 10.62 -4.51 36.37
CA ALA A 363 9.61 -5.40 36.96
C ALA A 363 8.50 -5.71 35.96
N GLU A 364 8.00 -4.71 35.21
CA GLU A 364 7.01 -4.91 34.15
C GLU A 364 7.58 -5.78 33.02
N ARG A 365 8.85 -5.56 32.66
CA ARG A 365 9.53 -6.42 31.67
C ARG A 365 9.60 -7.87 32.12
N GLY A 366 9.88 -8.11 33.41
CA GLY A 366 9.87 -9.44 34.01
C GLY A 366 8.51 -10.12 33.88
N VAL A 367 7.44 -9.45 34.31
CA VAL A 367 6.05 -9.96 34.22
C VAL A 367 5.68 -10.35 32.78
N LEU A 368 5.97 -9.46 31.82
CA LEU A 368 5.69 -9.73 30.40
C LEU A 368 6.48 -10.94 29.88
N THR A 369 7.77 -11.01 30.20
CA THR A 369 8.67 -12.07 29.70
C THR A 369 8.32 -13.43 30.30
N ASP A 370 8.01 -13.48 31.59
CA ASP A 370 7.61 -14.70 32.30
C ASP A 370 6.32 -15.26 31.71
N GLU A 371 5.36 -14.39 31.43
CA GLU A 371 4.06 -14.78 30.91
C GLU A 371 4.12 -15.25 29.45
N LEU A 372 4.92 -14.58 28.62
CA LEU A 372 5.21 -15.01 27.25
C LEU A 372 5.95 -16.36 27.25
N THR A 373 6.92 -16.54 28.15
CA THR A 373 7.66 -17.80 28.30
C THR A 373 6.72 -18.92 28.74
N ARG A 374 5.77 -18.65 29.64
CA ARG A 374 4.76 -19.61 30.09
C ARG A 374 3.83 -20.05 28.95
N LYS A 375 3.45 -19.13 28.05
CA LYS A 375 2.48 -19.39 26.99
C LYS A 375 3.09 -19.99 25.72
N PHE A 376 4.24 -19.47 25.29
CA PHE A 376 4.87 -19.80 24.00
C PHE A 376 6.12 -20.68 24.16
N GLY A 377 6.74 -20.70 25.33
CA GLY A 377 8.01 -21.38 25.58
C GLY A 377 9.22 -20.48 25.31
N ALA A 378 10.32 -20.75 26.01
CA ALA A 378 11.56 -19.99 25.85
C ALA A 378 12.09 -20.11 24.42
N GLY A 379 12.36 -18.97 23.77
CA GLY A 379 12.92 -18.92 22.41
C GLY A 379 11.88 -18.99 21.27
N HIS A 380 10.58 -19.08 21.58
CA HIS A 380 9.49 -19.07 20.59
C HIS A 380 8.84 -17.69 20.40
N PHE A 381 9.44 -16.65 20.97
CA PHE A 381 9.06 -15.26 20.78
C PHE A 381 10.32 -14.38 20.74
N ALA A 382 10.23 -13.24 20.08
CA ALA A 382 11.24 -12.20 20.13
C ALA A 382 10.69 -11.00 20.89
N ALA A 383 11.45 -10.43 21.83
CA ALA A 383 11.03 -9.25 22.59
C ALA A 383 12.19 -8.25 22.64
N ASP A 384 12.01 -7.11 21.98
CA ASP A 384 12.91 -5.96 22.03
C ASP A 384 12.25 -4.84 22.85
N LEU A 385 12.48 -4.88 24.16
CA LEU A 385 11.79 -4.05 25.14
C LEU A 385 12.77 -3.07 25.78
N VAL A 386 12.47 -1.79 25.65
CA VAL A 386 13.23 -0.70 26.27
C VAL A 386 12.57 -0.33 27.59
N VAL A 387 13.37 -0.11 28.63
CA VAL A 387 12.88 0.38 29.92
C VAL A 387 13.18 1.87 30.02
N ASP A 388 12.13 2.70 30.15
CA ASP A 388 12.23 4.15 30.29
C ASP A 388 11.44 4.60 31.53
N PRO A 389 12.11 5.15 32.57
CA PRO A 389 11.45 5.56 33.81
C PRO A 389 10.53 6.79 33.65
N ASP A 390 10.60 7.53 32.53
CA ASP A 390 9.78 8.71 32.25
C ASP A 390 8.43 8.35 31.59
N VAL A 391 8.14 7.06 31.44
CA VAL A 391 6.95 6.52 30.80
C VAL A 391 5.92 6.07 31.84
N ARG A 392 4.62 6.26 31.56
CA ARG A 392 3.55 5.80 32.45
C ARG A 392 3.55 4.27 32.61
N PRO A 393 3.21 3.75 33.80
CA PRO A 393 3.01 2.31 34.00
C PRO A 393 2.03 1.72 32.99
N ALA A 394 2.33 0.52 32.51
CA ALA A 394 1.59 -0.13 31.44
C ALA A 394 0.24 -0.68 31.95
N ALA A 395 -0.82 0.13 31.88
CA ALA A 395 -2.16 -0.26 32.34
C ALA A 395 -2.72 -1.50 31.62
N TRP A 396 -2.25 -1.79 30.40
CA TRP A 396 -2.64 -2.99 29.66
C TRP A 396 -2.02 -4.29 30.19
N LEU A 397 -0.93 -4.20 30.95
CA LEU A 397 -0.18 -5.38 31.41
C LEU A 397 -1.01 -6.25 32.37
N SER A 398 -1.92 -5.64 33.13
CA SER A 398 -2.86 -6.35 34.01
C SER A 398 -3.89 -7.21 33.25
N HIS A 399 -4.06 -6.95 31.94
CA HIS A 399 -4.98 -7.67 31.06
C HIS A 399 -4.23 -8.43 29.96
N LEU A 400 -2.94 -8.71 30.16
CA LEU A 400 -2.10 -9.41 29.17
C LEU A 400 -2.71 -10.74 28.73
N ASP A 401 -3.36 -11.48 29.62
CA ASP A 401 -4.07 -12.73 29.31
C ASP A 401 -5.11 -12.59 28.18
N ALA A 402 -5.75 -11.42 28.05
CA ALA A 402 -6.71 -11.16 26.98
C ALA A 402 -6.04 -10.91 25.63
N LEU A 403 -4.77 -10.49 25.63
CA LEU A 403 -3.95 -10.21 24.45
C LEU A 403 -3.15 -11.44 23.99
N LEU A 404 -2.80 -12.38 24.88
CA LEU A 404 -2.07 -13.61 24.52
C LEU A 404 -2.69 -14.41 23.36
N PRO A 405 -4.03 -14.55 23.24
CA PRO A 405 -4.64 -15.20 22.08
C PRO A 405 -4.36 -14.50 20.75
N LEU A 406 -4.23 -13.17 20.75
CA LEU A 406 -3.86 -12.39 19.56
C LEU A 406 -2.39 -12.61 19.20
N MET A 407 -1.51 -12.73 20.20
CA MET A 407 -0.09 -13.05 19.99
C MET A 407 0.14 -14.49 19.47
N ALA A 408 -0.87 -15.35 19.55
CA ALA A 408 -0.85 -16.70 18.99
C ALA A 408 -1.49 -16.79 17.59
N LEU A 409 -2.10 -15.71 17.10
CA LEU A 409 -2.79 -15.68 15.81
C LEU A 409 -1.78 -15.34 14.70
N PRO A 410 -1.50 -16.24 13.74
CA PRO A 410 -0.57 -15.96 12.65
C PRO A 410 -1.01 -14.71 11.86
N HIS A 411 -0.05 -13.85 11.53
CA HIS A 411 -0.28 -12.56 10.85
C HIS A 411 -1.07 -11.53 11.65
N ALA A 412 -1.31 -11.71 12.95
CA ALA A 412 -1.89 -10.66 13.77
C ALA A 412 -0.88 -9.53 13.98
N GLU A 413 -1.36 -8.30 13.87
CA GLU A 413 -0.63 -7.08 14.22
C GLU A 413 -1.48 -6.35 15.27
N VAL A 414 -0.86 -5.88 16.34
CA VAL A 414 -1.54 -5.08 17.37
C VAL A 414 -0.60 -4.00 17.87
N GLU A 415 -1.14 -2.80 18.01
CA GLU A 415 -0.45 -1.65 18.61
C GLU A 415 -1.22 -1.18 19.83
N ILE A 416 -0.50 -0.85 20.89
CA ILE A 416 -1.04 -0.32 22.14
C ILE A 416 -0.28 0.96 22.45
N ASP A 417 -1.00 2.08 22.49
CA ASP A 417 -0.48 3.38 22.93
C ASP A 417 -1.41 3.94 24.02
N GLY A 418 -0.93 3.93 25.26
CA GLY A 418 -1.72 4.39 26.40
C GLY A 418 -3.02 3.58 26.57
N ALA A 419 -4.17 4.22 26.33
CA ALA A 419 -5.50 3.60 26.40
C ALA A 419 -6.11 3.30 25.02
N HIS A 420 -5.30 3.34 23.97
CA HIS A 420 -5.71 3.01 22.60
C HIS A 420 -5.12 1.66 22.20
N ILE A 421 -5.96 0.76 21.67
CA ILE A 421 -5.53 -0.52 21.09
C ILE A 421 -6.00 -0.56 19.64
N GLU A 422 -5.03 -0.70 18.75
CA GLU A 422 -5.27 -0.83 17.32
C GLU A 422 -5.03 -2.27 16.86
N LEU A 423 -5.99 -2.82 16.12
CA LEU A 423 -5.94 -4.16 15.54
C LEU A 423 -5.62 -4.09 14.05
N GLY A 424 -4.56 -4.80 13.64
CA GLY A 424 -4.07 -4.93 12.27
C GLY A 424 -3.94 -6.39 11.81
N GLY A 425 -3.62 -6.60 10.52
CA GLY A 425 -3.39 -7.92 9.94
C GLY A 425 -4.55 -8.92 10.15
N ALA A 426 -4.25 -10.14 10.58
CA ALA A 426 -5.27 -11.16 10.88
C ALA A 426 -6.17 -10.79 12.05
N ALA A 427 -5.71 -9.93 12.98
CA ALA A 427 -6.56 -9.42 14.06
C ALA A 427 -7.63 -8.45 13.53
N ALA A 428 -7.31 -7.68 12.48
CA ALA A 428 -8.25 -6.81 11.79
C ALA A 428 -9.35 -7.59 11.04
N ASN A 429 -9.01 -8.75 10.46
CA ASN A 429 -9.98 -9.59 9.72
C ASN A 429 -11.14 -10.11 10.59
N ALA A 430 -10.90 -10.31 11.89
CA ALA A 430 -11.91 -10.68 12.88
C ALA A 430 -12.15 -9.54 13.90
N ALA A 431 -11.91 -8.29 13.50
CA ALA A 431 -11.88 -7.16 14.41
C ALA A 431 -13.16 -6.96 15.20
N LEU A 432 -14.36 -7.21 14.66
CA LEU A 432 -15.59 -7.07 15.45
C LEU A 432 -15.59 -8.01 16.67
N VAL A 433 -15.12 -9.25 16.49
CA VAL A 433 -15.05 -10.24 17.57
C VAL A 433 -13.99 -9.84 18.59
N TRP A 434 -12.81 -9.44 18.11
CA TRP A 434 -11.72 -9.02 18.98
C TRP A 434 -11.99 -7.70 19.69
N GLN A 435 -12.54 -6.72 19.00
CA GLN A 435 -12.94 -5.44 19.56
C GLN A 435 -13.95 -5.65 20.68
N GLN A 436 -15.01 -6.43 20.48
CA GLN A 436 -15.98 -6.73 21.53
C GLN A 436 -15.33 -7.44 22.73
N ARG A 437 -14.47 -8.44 22.47
CA ARG A 437 -13.77 -9.18 23.52
C ARG A 437 -12.87 -8.27 24.34
N LEU A 438 -12.06 -7.44 23.69
CA LEU A 438 -11.14 -6.52 24.36
C LEU A 438 -11.91 -5.41 25.06
N GLN A 439 -12.98 -4.86 24.47
CA GLN A 439 -13.80 -3.83 25.10
C GLN A 439 -14.46 -4.33 26.39
N ASN A 440 -14.86 -5.60 26.44
CA ASN A 440 -15.42 -6.22 27.65
C ASN A 440 -14.39 -6.36 28.78
N VAL A 441 -13.10 -6.53 28.44
CA VAL A 441 -12.02 -6.71 29.41
C VAL A 441 -11.44 -5.37 29.86
N PHE A 442 -11.09 -4.51 28.91
CA PHE A 442 -10.45 -3.22 29.16
C PHE A 442 -11.46 -2.13 29.57
N GLY A 443 -12.74 -2.33 29.27
CA GLY A 443 -13.83 -1.41 29.61
C GLY A 443 -13.98 -0.25 28.62
N PRO A 444 -14.99 0.63 28.82
CA PRO A 444 -15.36 1.69 27.86
C PRO A 444 -14.39 2.89 27.81
N SER A 445 -13.40 2.95 28.72
CA SER A 445 -12.40 4.01 28.73
C SER A 445 -11.27 3.80 27.72
N TRP A 446 -11.21 2.61 27.12
CA TRP A 446 -10.23 2.25 26.10
C TRP A 446 -10.83 2.39 24.72
N ASP A 447 -10.08 3.01 23.82
CA ASP A 447 -10.43 3.10 22.41
C ASP A 447 -9.82 1.91 21.68
N ILE A 448 -10.68 0.96 21.27
CA ILE A 448 -10.25 -0.27 20.62
C ILE A 448 -10.85 -0.31 19.22
N GLY A 449 -10.01 -0.39 18.21
CA GLY A 449 -10.45 -0.30 16.82
C GLY A 449 -9.45 -0.86 15.83
N GLN A 450 -9.72 -0.62 14.55
CA GLN A 450 -8.79 -0.87 13.45
C GLN A 450 -8.27 0.47 12.92
N PHE A 451 -7.06 0.46 12.40
CA PHE A 451 -6.56 1.59 11.62
C PHE A 451 -7.47 1.86 10.43
N ASN A 452 -7.79 3.13 10.20
CA ASN A 452 -8.49 3.56 9.00
C ASN A 452 -7.72 4.74 8.41
N ALA A 453 -6.97 4.47 7.34
CA ALA A 453 -6.16 5.46 6.63
C ALA A 453 -6.99 6.66 6.19
N GLU A 454 -8.21 6.45 5.69
CA GLU A 454 -9.10 7.53 5.23
C GLU A 454 -9.47 8.48 6.38
N ARG A 455 -9.88 7.95 7.54
CA ARG A 455 -10.16 8.79 8.72
C ARG A 455 -8.91 9.50 9.24
N ALA A 456 -7.75 8.87 9.17
CA ALA A 456 -6.48 9.49 9.56
C ALA A 456 -6.14 10.67 8.64
N VAL A 457 -6.32 10.51 7.32
CA VAL A 457 -6.17 11.59 6.33
C VAL A 457 -7.20 12.71 6.59
N ASP A 458 -8.46 12.37 6.85
CA ASP A 458 -9.51 13.36 7.11
C ASP A 458 -9.22 14.18 8.37
N HIS A 459 -8.82 13.53 9.47
CA HIS A 459 -8.48 14.20 10.72
C HIS A 459 -7.24 15.08 10.57
N ALA A 460 -6.22 14.60 9.86
CA ALA A 460 -5.03 15.38 9.53
C ALA A 460 -5.39 16.61 8.68
N THR A 461 -6.24 16.44 7.67
CA THR A 461 -6.72 17.52 6.81
C THR A 461 -7.47 18.58 7.62
N GLN A 462 -8.39 18.17 8.50
CA GLN A 462 -9.10 19.10 9.38
C GLN A 462 -8.15 19.84 10.33
N SER A 463 -7.18 19.12 10.90
CA SER A 463 -6.15 19.70 11.77
C SER A 463 -5.33 20.75 11.03
N PHE A 464 -4.86 20.42 9.82
CA PHE A 464 -4.15 21.31 8.91
C PHE A 464 -4.95 22.57 8.58
N LEU A 465 -6.17 22.43 8.07
CA LEU A 465 -7.02 23.58 7.69
C LEU A 465 -7.33 24.48 8.89
N SER A 466 -7.58 23.90 10.07
CA SER A 466 -7.83 24.67 11.29
C SER A 466 -6.57 25.42 11.78
N ALA A 467 -5.39 24.83 11.62
CA ALA A 467 -4.12 25.46 11.98
C ALA A 467 -3.76 26.57 10.98
N MET A 468 -4.00 26.33 9.69
CA MET A 468 -3.87 27.31 8.62
C MET A 468 -4.76 28.53 8.88
N ALA A 469 -6.06 28.33 9.12
CA ALA A 469 -7.00 29.42 9.40
C ALA A 469 -6.54 30.29 10.59
N ARG A 470 -6.13 29.66 11.70
CA ARG A 470 -5.61 30.40 12.87
C ARG A 470 -4.34 31.20 12.54
N MET A 471 -3.44 30.64 11.76
CA MET A 471 -2.22 31.32 11.34
C MET A 471 -2.54 32.55 10.50
N LEU A 472 -3.47 32.46 9.55
CA LEU A 472 -3.92 33.58 8.73
C LEU A 472 -4.63 34.66 9.58
N ASP A 473 -5.55 34.28 10.47
CA ASP A 473 -6.29 35.20 11.35
C ASP A 473 -5.39 35.96 12.33
N SER A 474 -4.29 35.33 12.77
CA SER A 474 -3.32 35.94 13.70
C SER A 474 -2.39 36.96 13.01
N GLY A 475 -2.56 37.20 11.71
CA GLY A 475 -1.61 37.94 10.88
C GLY A 475 -0.38 37.09 10.59
N ALA A 476 -0.55 36.09 9.71
CA ALA A 476 0.44 35.10 9.25
C ALA A 476 1.87 35.32 9.81
N SER A 477 2.17 34.69 10.96
CA SER A 477 3.53 34.59 11.47
C SER A 477 4.33 33.76 10.46
N CYS A 478 4.98 34.42 9.51
CA CYS A 478 5.85 33.81 8.51
C CYS A 478 7.19 33.36 9.10
N ILE A 479 7.21 33.07 10.41
CA ILE A 479 8.33 32.46 11.10
C ILE A 479 8.41 31.02 10.59
N GLY A 480 9.57 30.66 10.05
CA GLY A 480 9.75 29.36 9.40
C GLY A 480 9.32 28.16 10.25
N ALA A 481 9.57 28.20 11.57
CA ALA A 481 9.20 27.11 12.48
C ALA A 481 7.68 26.95 12.67
N ASP A 482 6.94 28.06 12.65
CA ASP A 482 5.48 28.00 12.73
C ASP A 482 4.91 27.47 11.41
N VAL A 483 5.44 27.95 10.28
CA VAL A 483 5.04 27.52 8.94
C VAL A 483 5.26 26.02 8.77
N THR A 484 6.47 25.50 9.04
CA THR A 484 6.74 24.06 8.93
C THR A 484 5.86 23.23 9.84
N LYS A 485 5.59 23.70 11.07
CA LYS A 485 4.67 23.02 11.99
C LYS A 485 3.28 22.87 11.40
N VAL A 486 2.72 23.91 10.77
CA VAL A 486 1.41 23.84 10.12
C VAL A 486 1.47 22.93 8.89
N LEU A 487 2.46 23.10 8.03
CA LEU A 487 2.60 22.31 6.81
C LEU A 487 2.74 20.81 7.09
N ASN A 488 3.38 20.42 8.20
CA ASN A 488 3.57 19.02 8.59
C ASN A 488 2.33 18.38 9.23
N LEU A 489 1.22 19.11 9.40
CA LEU A 489 -0.06 18.53 9.81
C LEU A 489 -0.79 17.86 8.64
N GLN A 490 -0.43 18.18 7.40
CA GLN A 490 -1.07 17.60 6.23
C GLN A 490 -0.52 16.19 5.94
N VAL A 491 -1.40 15.32 5.43
CA VAL A 491 -1.01 13.99 4.96
C VAL A 491 -1.11 13.95 3.44
N VAL A 492 -0.03 13.53 2.79
CA VAL A 492 0.02 13.29 1.34
C VAL A 492 0.13 11.78 1.12
N ASP A 493 -1.02 11.11 1.04
CA ASP A 493 -1.09 9.65 0.93
C ASP A 493 -0.95 9.18 -0.53
N PHE A 494 0.30 8.93 -0.94
CA PHE A 494 0.59 8.44 -2.29
C PHE A 494 0.10 7.01 -2.49
N ALA A 495 -0.57 6.77 -3.62
CA ALA A 495 -0.90 5.41 -4.06
C ALA A 495 0.36 4.51 -4.15
N GLN A 496 0.16 3.21 -3.98
CA GLN A 496 1.24 2.23 -3.98
C GLN A 496 2.04 2.31 -5.28
N SER A 497 3.38 2.34 -5.16
CA SER A 497 4.31 2.46 -6.29
C SER A 497 4.13 3.70 -7.18
N SER A 498 3.34 4.68 -6.75
CA SER A 498 3.09 5.91 -7.48
C SER A 498 3.85 7.10 -6.90
N GLY A 499 4.36 7.96 -7.78
CA GLY A 499 4.88 9.28 -7.44
C GLY A 499 3.86 10.40 -7.63
N HIS A 500 2.66 10.10 -8.12
CA HIS A 500 1.65 11.12 -8.45
C HIS A 500 0.95 11.63 -7.19
N ILE A 501 0.81 12.95 -7.08
CA ILE A 501 0.10 13.58 -5.96
C ILE A 501 -1.39 13.23 -6.06
N PRO A 502 -1.98 12.62 -5.01
CA PRO A 502 -3.39 12.29 -5.00
C PRO A 502 -4.24 13.57 -5.05
N SER A 503 -5.40 13.52 -5.72
CA SER A 503 -6.28 14.70 -5.84
C SER A 503 -6.72 15.25 -4.48
N SER A 504 -6.90 14.40 -3.47
CA SER A 504 -7.21 14.81 -2.09
C SER A 504 -6.12 15.67 -1.44
N ALA A 505 -4.85 15.49 -1.82
CA ALA A 505 -3.75 16.30 -1.29
C ALA A 505 -3.51 17.59 -2.09
N LYS A 506 -4.00 17.68 -3.34
CA LYS A 506 -3.80 18.87 -4.18
C LYS A 506 -4.40 20.13 -3.57
N GLU A 507 -5.56 20.01 -2.94
CA GLU A 507 -6.21 21.14 -2.24
C GLU A 507 -5.35 21.63 -1.07
N ASN A 508 -4.90 20.73 -0.19
CA ASN A 508 -4.04 21.08 0.96
C ASN A 508 -2.68 21.67 0.52
N LEU A 509 -2.09 21.12 -0.54
CA LEU A 509 -0.84 21.64 -1.09
C LEU A 509 -1.03 23.01 -1.77
N ALA A 510 -2.19 23.26 -2.37
CA ALA A 510 -2.51 24.57 -2.94
C ALA A 510 -2.64 25.63 -1.83
N GLU A 511 -3.30 25.31 -0.71
CA GLU A 511 -3.35 26.19 0.47
C GLU A 511 -1.95 26.44 1.05
N SER A 512 -1.12 25.38 1.12
CA SER A 512 0.28 25.48 1.52
C SER A 512 1.07 26.44 0.63
N ALA A 513 0.89 26.35 -0.70
CA ALA A 513 1.53 27.24 -1.67
C ALA A 513 1.08 28.70 -1.50
N GLN A 514 -0.21 28.94 -1.26
CA GLN A 514 -0.74 30.28 -1.00
C GLN A 514 -0.11 30.92 0.24
N LEU A 515 0.01 30.16 1.34
CA LEU A 515 0.69 30.64 2.55
C LEU A 515 2.16 31.01 2.26
N LEU A 516 2.91 30.11 1.61
CA LEU A 516 4.32 30.33 1.30
C LEU A 516 4.52 31.55 0.39
N LYS A 517 3.62 31.73 -0.58
CA LYS A 517 3.62 32.89 -1.45
C LYS A 517 3.32 34.18 -0.69
N ALA A 518 2.27 34.20 0.14
CA ALA A 518 1.92 35.36 0.96
C ALA A 518 3.09 35.77 1.87
N CYS A 519 3.80 34.81 2.45
CA CYS A 519 5.00 35.06 3.23
C CYS A 519 6.15 35.66 2.39
N SER A 520 6.38 35.14 1.18
CA SER A 520 7.38 35.69 0.27
C SER A 520 7.05 37.12 -0.17
N ASP A 521 5.79 37.39 -0.52
CA ASP A 521 5.31 38.69 -1.00
C ASP A 521 5.30 39.73 0.14
N GLY A 522 5.10 39.28 1.39
CA GLY A 522 5.24 40.09 2.59
C GLY A 522 6.69 40.34 3.04
N GLY A 523 7.70 39.88 2.29
CA GLY A 523 9.12 40.11 2.60
C GLY A 523 9.75 39.10 3.58
N HIS A 524 9.05 38.01 3.90
CA HIS A 524 9.50 36.97 4.82
C HIS A 524 9.54 35.59 4.10
N PRO A 525 10.42 35.40 3.10
CA PRO A 525 10.50 34.14 2.38
C PRO A 525 10.98 33.01 3.30
N VAL A 526 10.25 31.90 3.29
CA VAL A 526 10.61 30.67 4.01
C VAL A 526 11.25 29.70 3.02
N THR A 527 12.47 29.25 3.30
CA THR A 527 13.17 28.26 2.48
C THR A 527 12.99 26.88 3.12
N LEU A 528 12.53 25.91 2.32
CA LEU A 528 12.12 24.59 2.77
C LEU A 528 12.83 23.47 2.02
N ASP A 529 13.23 22.45 2.77
CA ASP A 529 13.57 21.14 2.28
C ASP A 529 12.34 20.24 2.43
N ILE A 530 11.90 19.65 1.31
CA ILE A 530 10.78 18.70 1.21
C ILE A 530 11.37 17.30 1.30
N GLU A 531 11.28 16.69 2.48
CA GLU A 531 11.76 15.35 2.76
C GLU A 531 10.61 14.35 2.62
N VAL A 532 10.80 13.30 1.82
CA VAL A 532 9.78 12.25 1.67
C VAL A 532 10.31 10.90 2.11
N PHE A 533 9.50 10.19 2.88
CA PHE A 533 9.82 8.91 3.48
C PHE A 533 8.85 7.83 2.98
N SER A 534 9.33 6.58 2.97
CA SER A 534 8.53 5.39 2.69
C SER A 534 8.47 4.50 3.94
N ASP A 535 7.61 3.49 3.91
CA ASP A 535 7.73 2.35 4.82
C ASP A 535 8.90 1.44 4.41
N ASN A 536 9.13 0.37 5.19
CA ASN A 536 10.18 -0.61 4.94
C ASN A 536 9.79 -1.74 3.97
N ALA A 537 8.62 -1.67 3.33
CA ALA A 537 8.15 -2.74 2.47
C ALA A 537 8.82 -2.68 1.09
N GLY A 538 9.36 -3.81 0.63
CA GLY A 538 9.98 -3.92 -0.70
C GLY A 538 11.47 -3.61 -0.74
N ASP A 539 11.98 -3.32 -1.95
CA ASP A 539 13.40 -3.08 -2.18
C ASP A 539 13.83 -1.67 -1.72
N GLN A 540 14.95 -1.58 -1.01
CA GLN A 540 15.44 -0.33 -0.43
C GLN A 540 15.79 0.71 -1.50
N GLN A 541 16.40 0.28 -2.62
CA GLN A 541 16.80 1.19 -3.69
C GLN A 541 15.58 1.67 -4.47
N ALA A 542 14.59 0.81 -4.69
CA ALA A 542 13.30 1.18 -5.26
C ALA A 542 12.55 2.19 -4.37
N ASN A 543 12.54 1.98 -3.05
CA ASN A 543 11.93 2.90 -2.10
C ASN A 543 12.61 4.26 -2.06
N LEU A 544 13.95 4.28 -2.13
CA LEU A 544 14.71 5.53 -2.24
C LEU A 544 14.35 6.29 -3.52
N ALA A 545 14.38 5.63 -4.68
CA ALA A 545 14.02 6.24 -5.95
C ALA A 545 12.56 6.74 -5.99
N LEU A 546 11.63 5.97 -5.42
CA LEU A 546 10.22 6.33 -5.34
C LEU A 546 9.99 7.54 -4.42
N SER A 547 10.63 7.56 -3.25
CA SER A 547 10.55 8.69 -2.34
C SER A 547 11.12 9.97 -2.97
N GLN A 548 12.21 9.89 -3.75
CA GLN A 548 12.76 11.04 -4.46
C GLN A 548 11.77 11.55 -5.51
N LYS A 549 11.20 10.66 -6.32
CA LYS A 549 10.19 11.02 -7.32
C LYS A 549 8.96 11.70 -6.69
N ARG A 550 8.53 11.23 -5.52
CA ARG A 550 7.43 11.85 -4.75
C ARG A 550 7.82 13.23 -4.23
N ALA A 551 9.02 13.40 -3.69
CA ALA A 551 9.53 14.70 -3.25
C ALA A 551 9.58 15.70 -4.40
N ASP A 552 10.07 15.26 -5.57
CA ASP A 552 10.13 16.08 -6.78
C ASP A 552 8.73 16.49 -7.24
N SER A 553 7.76 15.57 -7.18
CA SER A 553 6.37 15.85 -7.56
C SER A 553 5.74 16.91 -6.65
N VAL A 554 5.93 16.81 -5.32
CA VAL A 554 5.44 17.83 -4.36
C VAL A 554 6.06 19.19 -4.65
N ARG A 555 7.38 19.22 -4.89
CA ARG A 555 8.10 20.45 -5.22
C ARG A 555 7.59 21.07 -6.52
N GLU A 556 7.45 20.29 -7.58
CA GLU A 556 6.93 20.76 -8.87
C GLU A 556 5.53 21.34 -8.74
N PHE A 557 4.65 20.67 -8.00
CA PHE A 557 3.30 21.17 -7.75
C PHE A 557 3.29 22.51 -7.00
N LEU A 558 4.11 22.66 -5.95
CA LEU A 558 4.21 23.93 -5.22
C LEU A 558 4.77 25.07 -6.10
N ILE A 559 5.70 24.74 -7.01
CA ILE A 559 6.23 25.69 -8.00
C ILE A 559 5.14 26.11 -8.99
N GLU A 560 4.40 25.15 -9.54
CA GLU A 560 3.26 25.42 -10.44
C GLU A 560 2.17 26.26 -9.77
N ALA A 561 1.96 26.06 -8.47
CA ALA A 561 1.06 26.86 -7.64
C ALA A 561 1.63 28.26 -7.28
N GLY A 562 2.86 28.58 -7.70
CA GLY A 562 3.44 29.93 -7.63
C GLY A 562 4.48 30.16 -6.53
N VAL A 563 4.94 29.12 -5.84
CA VAL A 563 6.08 29.23 -4.91
C VAL A 563 7.39 29.34 -5.72
N LYS A 564 8.29 30.22 -5.30
CA LYS A 564 9.56 30.44 -6.02
C LYS A 564 10.46 29.19 -5.94
N PRO A 565 11.01 28.68 -7.07
CA PRO A 565 11.80 27.45 -7.08
C PRO A 565 13.04 27.45 -6.20
N ASN A 566 13.64 28.62 -5.95
CA ASN A 566 14.83 28.78 -5.10
C ASN A 566 14.53 28.65 -3.60
N LEU A 567 13.25 28.61 -3.22
CA LEU A 567 12.82 28.42 -1.83
C LEU A 567 12.55 26.94 -1.51
N LEU A 568 12.64 26.03 -2.49
CA LEU A 568 12.23 24.63 -2.33
C LEU A 568 13.31 23.66 -2.82
N THR A 569 13.76 22.79 -1.94
CA THR A 569 14.60 21.62 -2.25
C THR A 569 13.77 20.35 -2.06
N ALA A 570 13.97 19.31 -2.88
CA ALA A 570 13.29 18.02 -2.74
C ALA A 570 14.30 16.89 -2.47
N LYS A 571 14.06 16.07 -1.44
CA LYS A 571 14.93 14.95 -1.06
C LYS A 571 14.09 13.72 -0.67
N GLY A 572 14.36 12.59 -1.31
CA GLY A 572 13.82 11.29 -0.94
C GLY A 572 14.74 10.55 0.02
N PHE A 573 14.19 10.01 1.11
CA PHE A 573 14.94 9.25 2.12
C PHE A 573 14.60 7.75 2.15
N GLY A 574 13.62 7.31 1.37
CA GLY A 574 13.12 5.94 1.41
C GLY A 574 12.68 5.56 2.83
N ALA A 575 13.04 4.36 3.28
CA ALA A 575 12.68 3.82 4.60
C ALA A 575 13.57 4.33 5.75
N ALA A 576 14.46 5.30 5.51
CA ALA A 576 15.32 5.84 6.56
C ALA A 576 14.51 6.65 7.58
N ARG A 577 15.00 6.75 8.82
CA ARG A 577 14.39 7.57 9.90
C ARG A 577 12.87 7.28 10.08
N PRO A 578 12.46 6.03 10.38
CA PRO A 578 11.07 5.72 10.70
C PRO A 578 10.64 6.49 11.95
N VAL A 579 9.42 7.03 11.93
CA VAL A 579 8.80 7.74 13.06
C VAL A 579 7.86 6.85 13.86
N ALA A 580 7.45 5.72 13.26
CA ALA A 580 6.62 4.71 13.89
C ALA A 580 7.12 3.31 13.51
N SER A 581 6.62 2.29 14.21
CA SER A 581 6.95 0.90 13.90
C SER A 581 6.48 0.53 12.49
N ASN A 582 7.30 -0.18 11.71
CA ASN A 582 6.84 -0.72 10.42
C ASN A 582 6.05 -2.04 10.56
N ALA A 583 5.87 -2.52 11.80
CA ALA A 583 5.17 -3.77 12.08
C ALA A 583 3.65 -3.64 11.99
N THR A 584 3.09 -2.43 12.06
CA THR A 584 1.65 -2.15 12.03
C THR A 584 1.29 -1.34 10.79
N GLU A 585 0.05 -1.46 10.30
CA GLU A 585 -0.38 -0.66 9.14
C GLU A 585 -0.42 0.84 9.45
N SER A 586 -0.86 1.24 10.64
CA SER A 586 -0.80 2.63 11.10
C SER A 586 0.62 3.17 11.16
N GLY A 587 1.57 2.38 11.68
CA GLY A 587 2.96 2.78 11.74
C GLY A 587 3.62 2.84 10.36
N ARG A 588 3.30 1.90 9.46
CA ARG A 588 3.70 2.00 8.03
C ARG A 588 3.10 3.25 7.39
N PHE A 589 1.82 3.53 7.62
CA PHE A 589 1.15 4.74 7.14
C PHE A 589 1.83 6.01 7.65
N ALA A 590 2.15 6.08 8.93
CA ALA A 590 2.88 7.20 9.52
C ALA A 590 4.29 7.36 8.94
N ASN A 591 4.95 6.26 8.57
CA ASN A 591 6.26 6.31 7.91
C ASN A 591 6.18 6.79 6.46
N ARG A 592 5.08 6.51 5.74
CA ARG A 592 4.79 7.03 4.39
C ARG A 592 4.36 8.50 4.45
N ARG A 593 5.30 9.40 4.77
CA ARG A 593 5.01 10.82 5.02
C ARG A 593 5.87 11.77 4.19
N VAL A 594 5.40 13.01 4.15
CA VAL A 594 6.12 14.17 3.62
C VAL A 594 6.40 15.10 4.79
N GLU A 595 7.65 15.50 4.98
CA GLU A 595 8.08 16.49 5.96
C GLU A 595 8.60 17.73 5.24
N PHE A 596 8.14 18.88 5.70
CA PHE A 596 8.67 20.19 5.36
C PHE A 596 9.58 20.62 6.51
N VAL A 597 10.87 20.77 6.22
CA VAL A 597 11.88 21.23 7.17
C VAL A 597 12.50 22.54 6.68
N LEU A 598 12.96 23.37 7.61
CA LEU A 598 13.67 24.58 7.23
C LEU A 598 14.99 24.21 6.59
N ALA A 599 15.25 24.77 5.41
CA ALA A 599 16.55 24.63 4.77
C ALA A 599 17.62 25.24 5.69
N GLN A 600 18.69 24.49 5.96
CA GLN A 600 19.84 25.02 6.68
C GLN A 600 20.59 26.02 5.78
N PRO A 601 20.99 27.18 6.32
CA PRO A 601 21.65 28.24 5.55
C PRO A 601 23.02 27.86 5.01
#